data_AF-A0A654ANA9-F1
#
_entry.id   AF-A0A654ANA9-F1
#
_cell.length_a   1.000
_cell.length_b   1.000
_cell.length_c   1.000
_cell.angle_alpha   90.00
_cell.angle_beta   90.00
_cell.angle_gamma   90.00
#
_symmetry.space_group_name_H-M   'P 1'
#
loop_
_entity.id
_entity.type
_entity.pdbx_description
1 polymer ?
#
loop_
_entity_poly.entity_id
_entity_poly.type
_entity_poly.pdbx_seq_one_letter_code
_entity_poly.pdbx_strand_id
1 'polypeptide(L)'
;MHAMLVSRSASHIASAFTATGRDQALAEGIADVIAHCGHAGLGLFLAAVWHWLDERDYYDAADTVQGYIENGKMPKLKTTPHSARARDARL
;
A
#
# COMPACT_ATOMS: atom_id res chain seq x y z
N MET A 1 -10.27 7.09 10.61
CA MET A 1 -9.12 6.15 10.58
C MET A 1 -8.73 5.73 9.15
N HIS A 2 -9.69 5.52 8.25
CA HIS A 2 -9.40 5.13 6.85
C HIS A 2 -8.62 6.20 6.06
N ALA A 3 -8.95 7.50 6.19
CA ALA A 3 -8.23 8.58 5.49
C ALA A 3 -6.73 8.70 5.88
N MET A 4 -6.40 8.43 7.16
CA MET A 4 -5.00 8.39 7.62
C MET A 4 -4.23 7.19 7.05
N LEU A 5 -4.90 6.04 6.92
CA LEU A 5 -4.31 4.84 6.33
C LEU A 5 -3.99 5.07 4.85
N VAL A 6 -4.95 5.63 4.09
CA VAL A 6 -4.75 6.02 2.68
C VAL A 6 -3.58 6.99 2.54
N SER A 7 -3.56 8.08 3.32
CA SER A 7 -2.50 9.09 3.24
C SER A 7 -1.13 8.51 3.60
N ARG A 8 -1.05 7.66 4.63
CA ARG A 8 0.20 7.02 5.05
C ARG A 8 0.72 6.06 3.98
N SER A 9 -0.15 5.21 3.44
CA SER A 9 0.23 4.25 2.39
C SER A 9 0.63 4.96 1.11
N ALA A 10 -0.13 5.96 0.65
CA ALA A 10 0.19 6.71 -0.55
C ALA A 10 1.50 7.50 -0.40
N SER A 11 1.74 8.12 0.77
CA SER A 11 3.02 8.76 1.08
C SER A 11 4.18 7.77 1.12
N HIS A 12 3.98 6.56 1.66
CA HIS A 12 4.99 5.52 1.68
C HIS A 12 5.34 5.04 0.27
N ILE A 13 4.34 4.79 -0.57
CA ILE A 13 4.51 4.41 -1.98
C ILE A 13 5.28 5.49 -2.76
N ALA A 14 4.91 6.76 -2.59
CA ALA A 14 5.60 7.89 -3.20
C ALA A 14 7.05 8.05 -2.68
N SER A 15 7.30 7.79 -1.40
CA SER A 15 8.67 7.86 -0.84
C SER A 15 9.57 6.72 -1.31
N ALA A 16 9.00 5.58 -1.66
CA ALA A 16 9.72 4.38 -2.08
C ALA A 16 9.99 4.34 -3.59
N PHE A 17 10.20 5.51 -4.22
CA PHE A 17 10.29 5.80 -5.67
C PHE A 17 11.48 5.12 -6.39
N THR A 18 11.57 3.81 -6.25
CA THR A 18 12.39 2.89 -7.02
C THR A 18 11.48 1.72 -7.38
N ALA A 19 11.63 1.15 -8.58
CA ALA A 19 10.77 0.05 -9.03
C ALA A 19 10.65 -1.09 -7.99
N THR A 20 11.73 -1.36 -7.26
CA THR A 20 11.78 -2.38 -6.21
C THR A 20 11.12 -1.96 -4.89
N GLY A 21 11.23 -0.69 -4.50
CA GLY A 21 10.69 -0.17 -3.24
C GLY A 21 9.18 0.09 -3.30
N ARG A 22 8.68 0.53 -4.47
CA ARG A 22 7.27 0.83 -4.69
C ARG A 22 6.37 -0.39 -4.50
N ASP A 23 6.75 -1.52 -5.07
CA ASP A 23 5.97 -2.75 -4.98
C ASP A 23 5.91 -3.27 -3.54
N GLN A 24 7.01 -3.15 -2.79
CA GLN A 24 7.03 -3.49 -1.38
C GLN A 24 6.13 -2.56 -0.56
N ALA A 25 6.24 -1.24 -0.77
CA ALA A 25 5.42 -0.25 -0.07
C ALA A 25 3.92 -0.43 -0.33
N LEU A 26 3.56 -0.77 -1.56
CA LEU A 26 2.17 -1.07 -1.91
C LEU A 26 1.69 -2.38 -1.28
N ALA A 27 2.52 -3.42 -1.30
CA ALA A 27 2.15 -4.71 -0.73
C ALA A 27 2.01 -4.65 0.80
N GLU A 28 2.81 -3.84 1.49
CA GLU A 28 2.64 -3.51 2.91
C GLU A 28 1.31 -2.76 3.17
N GLY A 29 0.99 -1.74 2.37
CA GLY A 29 -0.27 -1.02 2.47
C GLY A 29 -1.50 -1.91 2.25
N ILE A 30 -1.42 -2.83 1.29
CA ILE A 30 -2.47 -3.83 1.02
C ILE A 30 -2.65 -4.77 2.22
N ALA A 31 -1.56 -5.25 2.83
CA ALA A 31 -1.65 -6.13 4.00
C ALA A 31 -2.31 -5.45 5.20
N ASP A 32 -1.96 -4.18 5.48
CA ASP A 32 -2.58 -3.40 6.54
C ASP A 32 -4.09 -3.20 6.30
N VAL A 33 -4.50 -2.97 5.05
CA VAL A 33 -5.92 -2.83 4.68
C VAL A 33 -6.67 -4.13 4.82
N ILE A 34 -6.11 -5.24 4.37
CA ILE A 34 -6.73 -6.56 4.51
C ILE A 34 -6.88 -6.91 6.00
N ALA A 35 -5.86 -6.61 6.82
CA ALA A 35 -5.91 -6.87 8.26
C ALA A 35 -6.98 -6.03 9.00
N HIS A 36 -7.21 -4.79 8.57
CA HIS A 36 -8.15 -3.88 9.25
C HIS A 36 -9.56 -3.84 8.67
N CYS A 37 -9.70 -4.00 7.34
CA CYS A 37 -10.94 -3.78 6.59
C CYS A 37 -11.39 -5.01 5.80
N GLY A 38 -10.58 -6.08 5.79
CA GLY A 38 -10.83 -7.27 4.98
C GLY A 38 -10.69 -7.02 3.48
N HIS A 39 -10.85 -8.09 2.69
CA HIS A 39 -10.71 -8.04 1.23
C HIS A 39 -11.75 -7.15 0.54
N ALA A 40 -12.91 -6.93 1.17
CA ALA A 40 -13.96 -6.08 0.64
C ALA A 40 -13.55 -4.59 0.56
N GLY A 41 -12.67 -4.13 1.45
CA GLY A 41 -12.18 -2.75 1.48
C GLY A 41 -11.05 -2.46 0.49
N LEU A 42 -10.49 -3.50 -0.15
CA LEU A 42 -9.29 -3.39 -0.96
C LEU A 42 -9.52 -2.56 -2.23
N GLY A 43 -10.64 -2.77 -2.94
CA GLY A 43 -10.92 -2.03 -4.18
C GLY A 43 -11.04 -0.52 -3.93
N LEU A 44 -11.75 -0.13 -2.87
CA LEU A 44 -11.89 1.26 -2.45
C LEU A 44 -10.54 1.87 -2.03
N PHE A 45 -9.69 1.10 -1.35
CA PHE A 45 -8.36 1.55 -0.98
C PHE A 45 -7.46 1.79 -2.20
N LEU A 46 -7.41 0.84 -3.15
CA LEU A 46 -6.61 0.98 -4.35
C LEU A 46 -7.05 2.19 -5.19
N ALA A 47 -8.35 2.40 -5.34
CA ALA A 47 -8.89 3.58 -6.02
C ALA A 47 -8.51 4.90 -5.31
N ALA A 48 -8.55 4.92 -3.98
CA ALA A 48 -8.17 6.10 -3.19
C ALA A 48 -6.66 6.40 -3.26
N VAL A 49 -5.81 5.37 -3.24
CA VAL A 49 -4.36 5.51 -3.40
C VAL A 49 -4.01 5.99 -4.81
N TRP A 50 -4.66 5.43 -5.84
CA TRP A 50 -4.49 5.88 -7.22
C TRP A 50 -4.82 7.38 -7.36
N HIS A 51 -5.99 7.80 -6.89
CA HIS A 51 -6.41 9.21 -6.96
C HIS A 51 -5.46 10.16 -6.23
N TRP A 52 -4.98 9.77 -5.05
CA TRP A 52 -4.03 10.59 -4.28
C TRP A 52 -2.69 10.78 -5.00
N LEU A 53 -2.22 9.75 -5.71
CA LEU A 53 -0.97 9.80 -6.48
C LEU A 53 -1.12 10.65 -7.73
N ASP A 54 -2.25 10.50 -8.44
CA ASP A 54 -2.60 11.27 -9.63
C ASP A 54 -2.70 12.78 -9.33
N GLU A 55 -3.41 13.16 -8.26
CA GLU A 55 -3.53 14.56 -7.82
C GLU A 55 -2.20 15.25 -7.44
N ARG A 56 -1.13 14.47 -7.26
CA ARG A 56 0.19 14.96 -6.83
C ARG A 56 1.29 14.70 -7.86
N ASP A 57 0.91 14.45 -9.11
CA ASP A 57 1.81 14.23 -10.25
C ASP A 57 2.74 13.01 -10.12
N TYR A 58 2.38 12.01 -9.30
CA TYR A 58 3.14 10.76 -9.17
C TYR A 58 2.69 9.71 -10.22
N TYR A 59 2.71 10.09 -11.50
CA TYR A 59 2.10 9.32 -12.60
C TYR A 59 2.63 7.88 -12.71
N ASP A 60 3.94 7.65 -12.60
CA ASP A 60 4.51 6.29 -12.66
C ASP A 60 3.96 5.36 -11.55
N ALA A 61 3.70 5.92 -10.37
CA ALA A 61 3.13 5.18 -9.25
C ALA A 61 1.62 4.98 -9.43
N ALA A 62 0.91 5.98 -9.93
CA ALA A 62 -0.50 5.88 -10.28
C ALA A 62 -0.73 4.80 -11.36
N ASP A 63 0.02 4.81 -12.45
CA ASP A 63 -0.07 3.81 -13.54
C ASP A 63 0.13 2.38 -13.03
N THR A 64 1.02 2.21 -12.06
CA THR A 64 1.26 0.88 -11.46
C THR A 64 0.09 0.43 -10.62
N VAL A 65 -0.47 1.31 -9.79
CA VAL A 65 -1.69 1.01 -9.02
C VAL A 65 -2.87 0.72 -9.95
N GLN A 66 -3.02 1.49 -11.03
CA GLN A 66 -4.02 1.25 -12.06
C GLN A 66 -3.84 -0.12 -12.73
N GLY A 67 -2.61 -0.49 -13.09
CA GLY A 67 -2.30 -1.81 -13.63
C GLY A 67 -2.68 -2.95 -12.67
N TYR A 68 -2.59 -2.74 -11.35
CA TYR A 68 -3.05 -3.72 -10.36
C TYR A 68 -4.58 -3.79 -10.25
N ILE A 69 -5.27 -2.66 -10.39
CA ILE A 69 -6.74 -2.59 -10.43
C ILE A 69 -7.27 -3.33 -11.68
N GLU A 70 -6.68 -3.06 -12.84
CA GLU A 70 -7.13 -3.61 -14.14
C GLU A 70 -6.81 -5.10 -14.29
N ASN A 71 -5.62 -5.55 -13.87
CA ASN A 71 -5.18 -6.93 -14.05
C ASN A 71 -5.53 -7.87 -12.89
N GLY A 72 -5.97 -7.33 -11.75
CA GLY A 72 -6.25 -8.09 -10.52
C GLY A 72 -5.06 -8.82 -9.91
N LYS A 73 -3.84 -8.64 -10.44
CA LYS A 73 -2.60 -9.27 -9.98
C LYS A 73 -1.91 -8.38 -8.96
N MET A 74 -2.33 -8.44 -7.69
CA MET A 74 -1.69 -7.67 -6.62
C MET A 74 -0.21 -8.06 -6.47
N PRO A 75 0.68 -7.10 -6.12
CA PRO A 75 2.06 -7.40 -5.80
C PRO A 75 2.08 -8.38 -4.63
N LYS A 76 2.77 -9.51 -4.83
CA LYS A 76 2.99 -10.46 -3.75
C LYS A 76 4.01 -9.83 -2.81
N LEU A 77 3.65 -9.61 -1.55
CA LEU A 77 4.63 -9.45 -0.49
C LEU A 77 5.58 -10.64 -0.61
N LYS A 78 6.86 -10.38 -0.92
CA LYS A 78 7.90 -11.31 -0.48
C LYS A 78 7.75 -11.31 1.02
N THR A 79 7.19 -12.37 1.57
CA THR A 79 7.15 -12.65 3.00
C THR A 79 8.58 -12.91 3.46
N THR A 80 9.44 -11.89 3.43
CA THR A 80 10.34 -11.70 4.54
C THR A 80 9.41 -11.38 5.69
N PRO A 81 9.31 -12.24 6.72
CA PRO A 81 8.57 -11.88 7.91
C PRO A 81 9.25 -10.61 8.41
N HIS A 82 8.61 -9.46 8.22
CA HIS A 82 9.00 -8.26 8.93
C HIS A 82 8.61 -8.56 10.37
N SER A 83 9.58 -9.10 11.11
CA SER A 83 9.49 -9.41 12.52
C SER A 83 8.74 -8.28 13.18
N ALA A 84 7.52 -8.56 13.61
CA ALA A 84 6.72 -7.64 14.38
C ALA A 84 7.64 -7.10 15.47
N ARG A 85 7.81 -5.77 15.47
CA ARG A 85 8.42 -4.99 16.54
C ARG A 85 8.20 -5.72 17.86
N ALA A 86 9.32 -6.07 18.51
CA ALA A 86 9.35 -6.43 19.91
C ALA A 86 8.48 -5.42 20.65
N ARG A 87 7.29 -5.85 21.05
CA ARG A 87 6.52 -5.15 22.07
C ARG A 87 7.33 -5.34 23.33
N ASP A 88 7.88 -4.24 23.83
CA ASP A 88 8.20 -4.05 25.23
C ASP A 88 7.20 -4.82 26.10
N ALA A 89 7.65 -5.95 26.63
CA ALA A 89 7.19 -6.43 27.92
C ALA A 89 8.32 -6.08 28.90
N ARG A 90 8.30 -4.82 29.36
CA ARG A 90 8.72 -4.53 30.73
C ARG A 90 7.87 -5.41 31.63
N LEU A 91 8.51 -6.37 32.30
CA LEU A 91 8.25 -6.82 33.67
C LEU A 91 9.43 -7.68 34.12
#